data_AF-A0A6G1CW96-F1
#
_entry.id   AF-A0A6G1CW96-F1
#
_cell.length_a   1.000
_cell.length_b   1.000
_cell.length_c   1.000
_cell.angle_alpha   90.00
_cell.angle_beta   90.00
_cell.angle_gamma   90.00
#
_symmetry.space_group_name_H-M   'P 1'
#
loop_
_entity.id
_entity.type
_entity.pdbx_description
1 polymer ?
#
loop_
_entity_poly.entity_id
_entity_poly.type
_entity_poly.pdbx_seq_one_letter_code
_entity_poly.pdbx_strand_id
1 'polypeptide(L)'
;MVTAVSFGGPRVGNAAFRRRLEESGGKVLRVVNSNDIVTKVPGFPVDDCGAAREDAPAKRKPRVPRWLVSKMGWEYSDVGRELRLCCQDTARNVVASHDLDLYLKLVAACTD
;
A
#
# COMPACT_ATOMS: atom_id res chain seq x y z
N MET A 1 -21.86 -10.88 -7.75
CA MET A 1 -20.59 -10.14 -7.90
C MET A 1 -20.32 -9.42 -6.59
N VAL A 2 -19.15 -9.62 -5.98
CA VAL A 2 -18.81 -9.06 -4.66
C VAL A 2 -17.66 -8.05 -4.83
N THR A 3 -17.80 -6.88 -4.23
CA THR A 3 -16.77 -5.83 -4.22
C THR A 3 -16.42 -5.50 -2.77
N ALA A 4 -15.12 -5.49 -2.44
CA ALA A 4 -14.63 -5.09 -1.13
C ALA A 4 -13.83 -3.78 -1.25
N VAL A 5 -14.12 -2.84 -0.35
CA VAL A 5 -13.32 -1.64 -0.14
C VAL A 5 -12.72 -1.73 1.24
N SER A 6 -11.40 -1.68 1.34
CA SER A 6 -10.67 -1.79 2.62
C SER A 6 -9.80 -0.56 2.86
N PHE A 7 -9.64 -0.19 4.13
CA PHE A 7 -8.83 0.94 4.58
C PHE A 7 -7.71 0.44 5.49
N GLY A 8 -6.49 0.95 5.31
CA GLY A 8 -5.34 0.62 6.20
C GLY A 8 -4.86 -0.84 6.13
N GLY A 9 -5.50 -1.70 5.34
CA GLY A 9 -5.18 -3.12 5.31
C GLY A 9 -3.77 -3.41 4.77
N PRO A 10 -3.02 -4.37 5.36
CA PRO A 10 -1.76 -4.84 4.81
C PRO A 10 -1.95 -5.54 3.45
N ARG A 11 -0.86 -5.77 2.72
CA ARG A 11 -0.87 -6.56 1.49
C ARG A 11 -1.27 -8.00 1.82
N VAL A 12 -2.18 -8.56 1.04
CA VAL A 12 -2.69 -9.92 1.24
C VAL A 12 -2.56 -10.75 -0.03
N GLY A 13 -2.37 -12.06 0.14
CA GLY A 13 -2.40 -13.02 -0.95
C GLY A 13 -1.13 -13.08 -1.80
N ASN A 14 -1.09 -14.09 -2.66
CA ASN A 14 -0.03 -14.32 -3.65
C ASN A 14 -0.63 -14.37 -5.06
N ALA A 15 0.20 -14.66 -6.08
CA ALA A 15 -0.26 -14.64 -7.47
C ALA A 15 -1.42 -15.60 -7.73
N ALA A 16 -1.43 -16.76 -7.05
CA ALA A 16 -2.52 -17.73 -7.15
C ALA A 16 -3.83 -17.21 -6.51
N PHE A 17 -3.73 -16.50 -5.39
CA PHE A 17 -4.88 -15.86 -4.75
C PHE A 17 -5.47 -14.76 -5.64
N ARG A 18 -4.62 -13.88 -6.20
CA ARG A 18 -5.05 -12.83 -7.13
C ARG A 18 -5.83 -13.43 -8.31
N ARG A 19 -5.26 -14.44 -8.96
CA ARG A 19 -5.89 -15.11 -10.12
C ARG A 19 -7.26 -15.69 -9.76
N ARG A 20 -7.37 -16.43 -8.66
CA ARG A 20 -8.66 -17.01 -8.23
C ARG A 20 -9.70 -15.94 -7.92
N LEU A 21 -9.29 -14.81 -7.34
CA LEU A 21 -10.20 -13.72 -7.04
C LEU A 21 -10.72 -13.06 -8.34
N GLU A 22 -9.84 -12.82 -9.31
CA GLU A 22 -10.19 -12.29 -10.62
C GLU A 22 -11.13 -13.24 -11.38
N GLU A 23 -10.84 -14.54 -11.40
CA GLU A 23 -11.68 -15.59 -12.00
C GLU A 23 -13.08 -15.66 -11.36
N SER A 24 -13.18 -15.44 -10.04
CA SER A 24 -14.46 -15.39 -9.33
C SER A 24 -15.29 -14.13 -9.61
N GLY A 25 -14.73 -13.15 -10.34
CA GLY A 25 -15.35 -11.85 -10.57
C GLY A 25 -15.37 -10.94 -9.34
N GLY A 26 -14.54 -11.25 -8.33
CA GLY A 26 -14.36 -10.43 -7.13
C GLY A 26 -13.58 -9.16 -7.46
N LYS A 27 -14.01 -8.02 -6.89
CA LYS A 27 -13.30 -6.74 -7.01
C LYS A 27 -12.83 -6.27 -5.65
N VAL A 28 -11.60 -5.77 -5.59
CA VAL A 28 -11.02 -5.20 -4.36
C VAL A 28 -10.44 -3.82 -4.69
N LEU A 29 -10.80 -2.84 -3.87
CA LEU A 29 -10.17 -1.53 -3.82
C LEU A 29 -9.58 -1.34 -2.43
N ARG A 30 -8.27 -1.12 -2.35
CA ARG A 30 -7.57 -0.88 -1.09
C ARG A 30 -7.19 0.59 -1.00
N VAL A 31 -7.74 1.29 -0.02
CA VAL A 31 -7.39 2.67 0.30
C VAL A 31 -6.18 2.64 1.22
N VAL A 32 -5.07 3.19 0.73
CA VAL A 32 -3.76 3.17 1.41
C VAL A 32 -3.29 4.58 1.70
N ASN A 33 -2.65 4.78 2.85
CA ASN A 33 -2.06 6.05 3.24
C ASN A 33 -0.54 5.91 3.18
N SER A 34 0.13 6.81 2.47
CA SER A 34 1.60 6.80 2.35
C SER A 34 2.32 6.91 3.70
N ASN A 35 1.66 7.50 4.71
CA ASN A 35 2.18 7.64 6.07
C ASN A 35 1.87 6.42 6.97
N ASP A 36 1.03 5.48 6.51
CA ASP A 36 0.68 4.28 7.26
C ASP A 36 1.64 3.12 6.93
N ILE A 37 2.36 2.65 7.96
CA ILE A 37 3.29 1.52 7.84
C ILE A 37 2.58 0.18 7.60
N VAL A 38 1.34 0.02 8.10
CA VAL A 38 0.60 -1.24 8.02
C VAL A 38 0.29 -1.57 6.56
N THR A 39 -0.01 -0.56 5.73
CA THR A 39 -0.29 -0.77 4.30
C THR A 39 0.92 -1.24 3.49
N LYS A 40 2.14 -1.03 4.01
CA LYS A 40 3.41 -1.35 3.33
C LYS A 40 3.89 -2.77 3.58
N VAL A 41 3.32 -3.47 4.57
CA VAL A 41 3.70 -4.86 4.89
C VAL A 41 2.77 -5.87 4.23
N PRO A 42 3.23 -7.12 3.97
CA PRO A 42 4.62 -7.55 3.92
C PRO A 42 5.37 -6.96 2.71
N GLY A 43 6.57 -6.44 2.95
CA GLY A 43 7.40 -5.73 1.96
C GLY A 43 8.23 -4.61 2.60
N PHE A 44 9.28 -4.14 1.93
CA PHE A 44 10.05 -2.99 2.41
C PHE A 44 9.32 -1.68 2.05
N PRO A 45 9.25 -0.70 2.95
CA PRO A 45 8.64 0.59 2.67
C PRO A 45 9.39 1.27 1.52
N VAL A 46 8.68 1.52 0.42
CA VAL A 46 9.10 2.48 -0.60
C VAL A 46 8.50 3.82 -0.17
N ASP A 47 9.36 4.76 0.19
CA ASP A 47 8.95 6.16 0.34
C ASP A 47 8.68 6.71 -1.07
N ASP A 48 7.41 6.64 -1.47
CA ASP A 48 6.89 7.17 -2.75
C ASP A 48 6.00 8.39 -2.48
N CYS A 49 6.38 9.23 -1.52
CA CYS A 49 5.80 10.56 -1.42
C CYS A 49 6.51 11.43 -2.45
N GLY A 50 5.82 11.77 -3.54
CA GLY A 50 6.29 12.60 -4.64
C GLY A 50 6.62 14.04 -4.25
N ALA A 51 7.65 14.23 -3.42
CA ALA A 51 8.46 15.41 -3.43
C ALA A 51 9.72 15.06 -4.22
N ALA A 52 9.72 15.41 -5.52
CA ALA A 52 10.94 15.64 -6.25
C ALA A 52 11.72 16.73 -5.50
N ARG A 53 12.62 16.31 -4.61
CA ARG A 53 13.78 17.07 -4.20
C ARG A 53 14.96 16.24 -4.64
N GLU A 54 15.50 16.61 -5.80
CA GLU A 54 16.93 16.39 -6.08
C GLU A 54 17.70 16.92 -4.85
N ASP A 55 18.82 16.27 -4.52
CA ASP A 55 19.71 16.59 -3.38
C ASP A 55 19.48 15.78 -2.08
N ALA A 56 19.50 14.44 -2.17
CA ALA A 56 19.96 13.62 -1.03
C ALA A 56 20.64 12.33 -1.53
N PRO A 57 21.79 11.93 -0.94
CA PRO A 57 22.63 10.87 -1.48
C PRO A 57 21.90 9.53 -1.43
N ALA A 58 21.84 8.88 -2.59
CA ALA A 58 21.23 7.57 -2.81
C ALA A 58 21.76 6.53 -1.80
N LYS A 59 21.03 6.36 -0.69
CA LYS A 59 21.24 5.24 0.22
C LYS A 59 20.85 3.98 -0.54
N ARG A 60 21.86 3.30 -1.07
CA ARG A 60 21.79 2.01 -1.74
C ARG A 60 20.88 1.07 -0.94
N LYS A 61 19.66 0.86 -1.45
CA LYS A 61 18.74 -0.15 -0.89
C LYS A 61 19.42 -1.52 -0.99
N PRO A 62 19.36 -2.38 0.03
CA PRO A 62 19.72 -3.77 -0.13
C PRO A 62 18.73 -4.38 -1.13
N ARG A 63 19.17 -4.51 -2.38
CA ARG A 63 18.40 -5.17 -3.44
C ARG A 63 18.43 -6.65 -3.14
N VAL A 64 17.48 -7.11 -2.32
CA VAL A 64 17.26 -8.56 -2.17
C VAL A 64 16.87 -9.07 -3.56
N PRO A 65 17.65 -9.97 -4.16
CA PRO A 65 17.37 -10.43 -5.52
C PRO A 65 15.97 -11.04 -5.58
N ARG A 66 15.20 -10.72 -6.63
CA ARG A 66 13.82 -11.21 -6.82
C ARG A 66 13.71 -12.73 -6.69
N TRP A 67 14.74 -13.46 -7.12
CA TRP A 67 14.80 -14.93 -7.01
C TRP A 67 14.83 -15.45 -5.55
N LEU A 68 15.40 -14.70 -4.60
CA LEU A 68 15.43 -15.06 -3.19
C LEU A 68 14.03 -14.92 -2.56
N VAL A 69 13.31 -13.86 -2.95
CA VAL A 69 11.93 -13.60 -2.53
C VAL A 69 11.00 -14.68 -3.10
N SER A 70 11.18 -15.05 -4.37
CA SER A 70 10.42 -16.14 -4.99
C SER A 70 10.73 -17.51 -4.38
N LYS A 71 11.99 -17.82 -4.03
CA LYS A 71 12.35 -19.09 -3.35
C LYS A 71 11.79 -19.21 -1.94
N MET A 72 11.67 -18.10 -1.21
CA MET A 72 11.14 -18.07 0.15
C MET A 72 9.59 -18.13 0.18
N GLY A 73 8.90 -18.05 -0.96
CA GLY A 73 7.44 -18.02 -1.02
C GLY A 73 6.82 -16.67 -0.65
N TRP A 74 7.63 -15.60 -0.59
CA TRP A 74 7.23 -14.25 -0.19
C TRP A 74 6.76 -13.41 -1.39
N GLU A 75 6.15 -14.04 -2.40
CA GLU A 75 5.50 -13.32 -3.49
C GLU A 75 4.10 -12.87 -3.06
N TYR A 76 4.05 -11.97 -2.08
CA TYR A 76 2.81 -11.25 -1.81
C TYR A 76 2.50 -10.37 -3.03
N SER A 77 1.37 -10.69 -3.66
CA SER A 77 0.89 -10.00 -4.85
C SER A 77 -0.21 -9.07 -4.38
N ASP A 78 -0.04 -7.77 -4.58
CA ASP A 78 -1.12 -6.84 -4.27
C ASP A 78 -2.39 -7.23 -5.03
N VAL A 79 -3.55 -7.21 -4.40
CA VAL A 79 -4.78 -7.75 -4.97
C VAL A 79 -5.77 -6.61 -5.19
N GLY A 80 -6.27 -6.50 -6.42
CA GLY A 80 -7.19 -5.44 -6.80
C GLY A 80 -6.47 -4.13 -7.17
N ARG A 81 -7.14 -3.01 -6.91
CA ARG A 81 -6.63 -1.65 -7.17
C ARG A 81 -6.27 -0.97 -5.85
N GLU A 82 -5.26 -0.10 -5.84
CA GLU A 82 -4.95 0.78 -4.71
C GLU A 82 -5.42 2.21 -5.01
N LEU A 83 -6.04 2.86 -4.01
CA LEU A 83 -6.23 4.31 -3.97
C LEU A 83 -5.24 4.86 -2.94
N ARG A 84 -4.25 5.63 -3.40
CA ARG A 84 -3.20 6.20 -2.53
C ARG A 84 -3.59 7.58 -2.05
N LEU A 85 -3.66 7.74 -0.74
CA LEU A 85 -3.88 9.02 -0.06
C LEU A 85 -2.54 9.55 0.47
N CYS A 86 -2.34 10.85 0.33
CA CYS A 86 -1.18 11.57 0.84
C CYS A 86 -1.67 12.72 1.71
N CYS A 87 -1.20 12.79 2.96
CA CYS A 87 -1.37 13.96 3.80
C CYS A 87 -0.06 14.76 3.79
N GLN A 88 -0.10 16.02 3.33
CA GLN A 88 1.07 16.90 3.36
C GLN A 88 1.34 17.48 4.77
N ASP A 89 0.32 17.59 5.63
CA ASP A 89 0.39 18.45 6.83
C ASP A 89 0.37 17.73 8.19
N THR A 90 0.08 16.42 8.27
CA THR A 90 0.14 15.73 9.56
C THR A 90 1.53 15.20 9.82
N ALA A 91 2.20 15.74 10.86
CA ALA A 91 3.43 15.20 11.42
C ALA A 91 3.35 13.67 11.55
N ARG A 92 4.49 12.98 11.31
CA ARG A 92 4.68 11.51 11.19
C ARG A 92 4.26 10.69 12.42
N ASN A 93 3.03 10.84 12.90
CA ASN A 93 2.46 10.02 13.95
C ASN A 93 1.88 8.76 13.27
N VAL A 94 2.62 7.66 13.41
CA VAL A 94 2.30 6.37 12.80
C VAL A 94 0.94 5.83 13.27
N VAL A 95 0.59 6.05 14.54
CA VAL A 95 -0.70 5.62 15.10
C VAL A 95 -1.84 6.43 14.51
N ALA A 96 -1.69 7.76 14.45
CA ALA A 96 -2.68 8.63 13.83
C ALA A 96 -2.82 8.36 12.31
N SER A 97 -1.75 7.93 11.65
CA SER A 97 -1.74 7.61 10.23
C SER A 97 -2.56 6.36 9.87
N HIS A 98 -2.79 5.48 10.85
CA HIS A 98 -3.60 4.27 10.71
C HIS A 98 -5.05 4.44 11.24
N ASP A 99 -5.47 5.66 11.57
CA ASP A 99 -6.84 5.91 12.04
C ASP A 99 -7.83 6.01 10.87
N LEU A 100 -8.94 5.27 10.96
CA LEU A 100 -9.98 5.25 9.91
C LEU A 100 -10.60 6.64 9.71
N ASP A 101 -10.74 7.44 10.76
CA ASP A 101 -11.28 8.79 10.65
C ASP A 101 -10.39 9.70 9.77
N LEU A 102 -9.07 9.55 9.90
CA LEU A 102 -8.11 10.23 9.02
C LEU A 102 -8.31 9.80 7.56
N TYR A 103 -8.48 8.51 7.30
CA TYR A 103 -8.72 8.00 5.96
C TYR A 103 -9.97 8.62 5.32
N LEU A 104 -11.08 8.68 6.07
CA LEU A 104 -12.32 9.26 5.57
C LEU A 104 -12.18 10.75 5.28
N LYS A 105 -11.51 11.50 6.15
CA LYS A 105 -11.19 12.92 5.94
C LYS A 105 -10.34 13.14 4.69
N LEU A 106 -9.32 12.31 4.49
CA LEU A 106 -8.45 12.39 3.31
C LEU A 106 -9.22 12.06 2.01
N VAL A 107 -10.13 11.07 2.04
CA VAL A 107 -10.98 10.77 0.87
C VAL A 107 -11.91 11.94 0.57
N ALA A 108 -12.58 12.50 1.58
CA ALA A 108 -13.48 13.64 1.41
C ALA A 108 -12.74 14.86 0.85
N ALA A 109 -11.53 15.15 1.34
CA ALA A 109 -10.70 16.24 0.83
C ALA A 109 -10.23 16.05 -0.62
N CYS A 110 -10.27 14.83 -1.17
CA CYS A 110 -9.94 14.56 -2.57
C CYS A 110 -11.15 14.63 -3.51
N THR A 111 -12.36 14.79 -2.98
CA THR A 111 -13.61 14.85 -3.76
C THR A 111 -14.15 16.27 -3.96
N ASP A 112 -13.54 17.27 -3.33
CA ASP A 112 -13.78 18.70 -3.53
C ASP A 112 -12.83 19.31 -4.58
#